data_AF-A0A9W6QN66-F1
#
_entry.id   AF-A0A9W6QN66-F1
#
_cell.length_a   1.000
_cell.length_b   1.000
_cell.length_c   1.000
_cell.angle_alpha   90.00
_cell.angle_beta   90.00
_cell.angle_gamma   90.00
#
_symmetry.space_group_name_H-M   'P 1'
#
loop_
_entity.id
_entity.type
_entity.pdbx_description
1 polymer ?
#
loop_
_entity_poly.entity_id
_entity_poly.type
_entity_poly.pdbx_seq_one_letter_code
_entity_poly.pdbx_strand_id
1 'polypeptide(L)'
;MAEKRAAGLFDLRSVLALLFAVYGFVLTVLGIAFTTQEDLDKAAGTNVNLWMGIGMLGVALLFALWVRVRPLTVPEPESDQDA
;
A
#
# COMPACT_ATOMS: atom_id res chain seq x y z
N MET A 1 24.03 -7.91 22.02
CA MET A 1 22.73 -7.41 21.56
C MET A 1 22.58 -7.87 20.12
N ALA A 2 21.78 -8.91 19.85
CA ALA A 2 21.59 -9.41 18.50
C ALA A 2 21.03 -8.29 17.61
N GLU A 3 21.71 -8.01 16.51
CA GLU A 3 21.35 -6.93 15.59
C GLU A 3 20.20 -7.45 14.71
N LYS A 4 18.96 -7.14 15.09
CA LYS A 4 17.79 -7.46 14.25
C LYS A 4 17.88 -6.68 12.94
N ARG A 5 18.47 -7.27 11.91
CA ARG A 5 18.27 -6.75 10.54
C ARG A 5 16.79 -6.89 10.20
N ALA A 6 16.17 -5.77 9.85
CA ALA A 6 14.83 -5.78 9.30
C ALA A 6 14.84 -6.75 8.11
N ALA A 7 14.03 -7.80 8.21
CA ALA A 7 13.75 -8.64 7.07
C ALA A 7 13.27 -7.75 5.93
N GLY A 8 13.77 -7.97 4.72
CA GLY A 8 12.98 -7.61 3.56
C GLY A 8 13.06 -6.14 3.21
N LEU A 9 14.08 -5.81 2.41
CA LEU A 9 14.02 -4.66 1.51
C LEU A 9 12.79 -4.72 0.58
N PHE A 10 12.08 -5.86 0.53
CA PHE A 10 10.82 -6.08 -0.19
C PHE A 10 9.82 -6.92 0.64
N ASP A 11 9.28 -6.40 1.76
CA ASP A 11 8.03 -6.94 2.32
C ASP A 11 6.90 -6.60 1.34
N LEU A 12 6.27 -7.64 0.77
CA LEU A 12 5.15 -7.50 -0.16
C LEU A 12 4.05 -6.61 0.40
N ARG A 13 3.78 -6.65 1.70
CA ARG A 13 2.73 -5.84 2.33
C ARG A 13 3.07 -4.35 2.31
N SER A 14 4.33 -4.00 2.52
CA SER A 14 4.80 -2.62 2.42
C SER A 14 4.77 -2.12 0.98
N VAL A 15 5.17 -2.97 0.02
CA VAL A 15 5.11 -2.64 -1.42
C VAL A 15 3.67 -2.43 -1.88
N LEU A 16 2.75 -3.32 -1.49
CA LEU A 16 1.32 -3.17 -1.78
C LEU A 16 0.73 -1.92 -1.11
N ALA A 17 1.06 -1.66 0.16
CA ALA A 17 0.61 -0.46 0.85
C ALA A 17 1.02 0.82 0.10
N LEU A 18 2.28 0.90 -0.34
CA LEU A 18 2.79 2.04 -1.09
C LEU A 18 2.12 2.17 -2.46
N LEU A 19 1.98 1.07 -3.21
CA LEU A 19 1.32 1.07 -4.52
C LEU A 19 -0.13 1.56 -4.40
N PHE A 20 -0.91 0.98 -3.49
CA PHE A 20 -2.29 1.40 -3.25
C PHE A 20 -2.38 2.85 -2.77
N ALA A 21 -1.44 3.32 -1.93
CA ALA A 21 -1.42 4.70 -1.49
C ALA A 21 -1.19 5.68 -2.65
N VAL A 22 -0.20 5.40 -3.52
CA VAL A 22 0.13 6.27 -4.65
C VAL A 22 -1.00 6.29 -5.68
N TYR A 23 -1.47 5.12 -6.12
CA TYR A 23 -2.58 5.05 -7.08
C TYR A 23 -3.87 5.60 -6.50
N GLY A 24 -4.19 5.26 -5.25
CA GLY A 24 -5.36 5.76 -4.55
C GLY A 24 -5.34 7.28 -4.40
N PHE A 25 -4.19 7.87 -4.11
CA PHE A 25 -4.02 9.32 -4.06
C PHE A 25 -4.27 9.96 -5.43
N VAL A 26 -3.65 9.44 -6.49
CA VAL A 26 -3.86 9.95 -7.86
C VAL A 26 -5.34 9.88 -8.25
N LEU A 27 -5.99 8.74 -8.04
CA LEU A 27 -7.42 8.58 -8.36
C LEU A 27 -8.32 9.49 -7.52
N THR A 28 -8.00 9.70 -6.24
CA THR A 28 -8.74 10.62 -5.39
C THR A 28 -8.62 12.06 -5.90
N VAL A 29 -7.41 12.49 -6.30
CA VAL A 29 -7.19 13.81 -6.89
C VAL A 29 -7.93 13.96 -8.22
N LEU A 30 -7.85 12.95 -9.10
CA LEU A 30 -8.61 12.93 -10.36
C LEU A 30 -10.13 12.97 -10.10
N GLY A 31 -10.60 12.23 -9.10
CA GLY A 31 -11.98 12.22 -8.67
C GLY A 31 -12.47 13.58 -8.19
N ILE A 32 -11.69 14.29 -7.36
CA ILE A 32 -12.09 15.56 -6.76
C ILE A 32 -11.95 16.73 -7.74
N ALA A 33 -10.83 16.80 -8.48
CA ALA A 33 -10.46 18.00 -9.22
C ALA A 33 -10.62 17.89 -10.75
N PHE A 34 -10.77 16.69 -11.30
CA PHE A 34 -10.69 16.46 -12.75
C PHE A 34 -11.83 15.61 -13.33
N THR A 35 -12.88 15.30 -12.55
CA THR A 35 -14.03 14.53 -13.05
C THR A 35 -14.94 15.41 -13.89
N THR A 36 -15.28 14.94 -15.10
CA THR A 36 -16.19 15.63 -16.01
C THR A 36 -17.57 14.99 -16.03
N GLN A 37 -18.57 15.69 -16.58
CA GLN A 37 -19.93 15.14 -16.75
C GLN A 37 -19.92 13.91 -17.68
N GLU A 38 -19.09 13.93 -18.73
CA GLU A 38 -18.96 12.79 -19.65
C GLU A 38 -18.45 11.53 -18.93
N ASP A 39 -17.53 11.69 -17.96
CA ASP A 39 -17.04 10.58 -17.15
C ASP A 39 -18.14 10.00 -16.25
N LEU A 40 -18.97 10.88 -15.65
CA LEU A 40 -20.11 10.46 -14.84
C LEU A 40 -21.15 9.73 -15.67
N ASP A 41 -21.46 10.23 -16.87
CA ASP A 41 -22.47 9.64 -17.76
C ASP A 41 -22.07 8.22 -18.19
N LYS A 42 -20.77 7.97 -18.42
CA LYS A 42 -20.22 6.63 -18.70
C LYS A 42 -20.35 5.67 -17.51
N ALA A 43 -20.49 6.20 -16.30
CA ALA A 43 -20.54 5.45 -15.05
C ALA A 43 -21.88 5.62 -14.29
N ALA A 44 -22.98 5.83 -15.03
CA ALA A 44 -24.32 5.97 -14.46
C ALA A 44 -24.41 7.03 -13.33
N GLY A 45 -23.74 8.16 -13.50
CA GLY A 45 -23.69 9.26 -12.55
C GLY A 45 -22.69 9.07 -11.41
N THR A 46 -21.90 8.00 -11.41
CA THR A 46 -20.98 7.68 -10.31
C THR A 46 -19.55 8.14 -10.61
N ASN A 47 -18.94 8.85 -9.65
CA ASN A 47 -17.52 9.20 -9.74
C ASN A 47 -16.65 7.98 -9.37
N VAL A 48 -16.35 7.14 -10.37
CA VAL A 48 -15.58 5.90 -10.18
C VAL A 48 -14.17 6.17 -9.66
N ASN A 49 -13.50 7.21 -10.18
CA ASN A 49 -12.15 7.58 -9.74
C ASN A 49 -12.12 7.88 -8.25
N LEU A 50 -13.10 8.64 -7.74
CA LEU A 50 -13.16 8.99 -6.32
C LEU A 50 -13.41 7.75 -5.44
N TRP A 51 -14.42 6.94 -5.77
CA TRP A 51 -14.74 5.75 -4.98
C TRP A 51 -13.60 4.73 -4.96
N MET A 52 -12.98 4.48 -6.12
CA MET A 52 -11.83 3.58 -6.20
C MET A 52 -10.61 4.16 -5.47
N GLY A 53 -10.36 5.46 -5.61
CA GLY A 53 -9.28 6.16 -4.90
C GLY A 53 -9.40 6.03 -3.38
N ILE A 54 -10.58 6.33 -2.83
CA ILE A 54 -10.84 6.20 -1.39
C ILE A 54 -10.74 4.74 -0.94
N GLY A 55 -11.27 3.79 -1.71
CA GLY A 55 -11.13 2.36 -1.41
C GLY A 55 -9.67 1.91 -1.34
N MET A 56 -8.86 2.31 -2.32
CA MET A 56 -7.42 2.00 -2.35
C MET A 56 -6.67 2.62 -1.17
N LEU A 57 -6.98 3.86 -0.79
CA LEU A 57 -6.40 4.50 0.40
C LEU A 57 -6.78 3.76 1.68
N GLY A 58 -8.02 3.30 1.81
CA GLY A 58 -8.46 2.45 2.92
C GLY A 58 -7.64 1.16 3.01
N VAL A 59 -7.47 0.45 1.89
CA VAL A 59 -6.64 -0.77 1.83
C VAL A 59 -5.18 -0.49 2.17
N ALA A 60 -4.60 0.60 1.66
CA ALA A 60 -3.24 1.01 1.98
C ALA A 60 -3.04 1.23 3.48
N LEU A 61 -3.98 1.90 4.15
CA LEU A 61 -3.96 2.10 5.60
C LEU A 61 -4.03 0.78 6.36
N LEU A 62 -4.87 -0.15 5.93
CA LEU A 62 -4.98 -1.48 6.54
C LEU A 62 -3.66 -2.26 6.43
N PHE A 63 -3.02 -2.25 5.25
CA PHE A 63 -1.73 -2.92 5.06
C PHE A 63 -0.61 -2.25 5.86
N ALA A 64 -0.56 -0.93 5.89
CA ALA A 64 0.42 -0.18 6.69
C ALA A 64 0.27 -0.50 8.19
N LEU A 65 -0.96 -0.55 8.70
CA LEU A 65 -1.25 -0.95 10.06
C LEU A 65 -0.82 -2.41 10.33
N TRP A 66 -1.06 -3.31 9.38
CA TRP A 66 -0.65 -4.71 9.52
C TRP A 66 0.88 -4.85 9.58
N VAL A 67 1.63 -4.18 8.71
CA VAL A 67 3.10 -4.15 8.77
C VAL A 67 3.58 -3.64 10.13
N ARG A 68 2.93 -2.58 10.64
CA ARG A 68 3.27 -1.97 11.93
C ARG A 68 2.98 -2.87 13.14
N VAL A 69 1.92 -3.68 13.09
CA VAL A 69 1.51 -4.60 14.17
C VAL A 69 2.22 -5.96 14.09
N ARG A 70 2.61 -6.39 12.88
CA ARG A 70 3.26 -7.70 12.62
C ARG A 70 4.51 -7.50 11.74
N PRO A 71 5.61 -6.97 12.30
CA PRO A 71 6.86 -6.80 11.56
C PRO A 71 7.49 -8.17 11.24
N LEU A 72 7.97 -8.35 10.01
CA LEU A 72 8.76 -9.53 9.63
C LEU A 72 10.18 -9.39 10.19
N THR A 73 10.69 -10.46 10.77
CA THR A 73 12.08 -10.55 11.26
C THR A 73 12.75 -11.70 10.55
N VAL A 74 13.95 -11.46 10.01
CA VAL A 74 14.76 -12.48 9.35
C VAL A 74 15.74 -12.97 10.40
N PRO A 75 15.82 -14.29 10.65
CA PRO A 75 16.86 -14.86 11.50
C PRO A 75 18.25 -14.52 10.92
N GLU A 76 19.20 -14.14 11.78
CA GLU A 76 20.60 -14.06 11.35
C GLU A 76 21.07 -15.46 10.94
N PRO A 77 21.84 -15.61 9.84
CA PRO A 77 22.47 -16.88 9.54
C PRO A 77 23.41 -17.23 10.69
N GLU A 78 23.25 -18.41 11.27
CA GLU A 78 24.25 -18.94 12.21
C GLU A 78 25.59 -18.93 11.46
N SER A 79 26.56 -18.19 11.99
CA SER A 79 27.91 -18.25 11.48
C SER A 79 28.41 -19.67 11.75
N ASP A 80 28.51 -20.50 10.71
CA ASP A 80 29.30 -21.72 10.70
C ASP A 80 30.77 -21.32 10.97
N GLN A 81 31.11 -21.09 12.24
CA GLN A 81 32.45 -20.92 12.77
C GLN A 81 32.72 -22.10 13.70
N ASP A 82 32.66 -23.32 13.16
CA ASP A 82 33.17 -24.54 13.79
C ASP A 82 33.39 -25.61 12.70
N ALA A 83 34.40 -25.41 11.84
CA ALA A 83 35.00 -26.46 11.00
C ALA A 83 36.46 -26.14 10.66
#